data_AF-A0A925UGI9-F1
#
_entry.id   AF-A0A925UGI9-F1
#
_cell.length_a   1.000
_cell.length_b   1.000
_cell.length_c   1.000
_cell.angle_alpha   90.00
_cell.angle_beta   90.00
_cell.angle_gamma   90.00
#
_symmetry.space_group_name_H-M   'P 1'
#
loop_
_entity.id
_entity.type
_entity.pdbx_description
1 polymer ?
#
loop_
_entity_poly.entity_id
_entity_poly.type
_entity_poly.pdbx_seq_one_letter_code
_entity_poly.pdbx_strand_id
1 'polypeptide(L)'
;DAPVWESWFALAGVKCRVNPVASFNDAGLMLQAAEQDLGLALARELLVADALRDGRLMRLSPVALSKDQAYALWFAYPTGLRDWPPLRALRKWLLDELERSERWLRERDAGPAAPKKRPRAASR
;
A
#
# COMPACT_ATOMS: atom_id res chain seq x y z
N ASP A 1 -3.90 14.30 8.59
CA ASP A 1 -2.76 13.36 8.82
C ASP A 1 -1.36 13.98 8.80
N ALA A 2 -1.15 15.19 9.35
CA ALA A 2 0.20 15.80 9.37
C ALA A 2 1.28 14.92 10.05
N PRO A 3 1.03 14.25 11.20
CA PRO A 3 2.05 13.39 11.83
C PRO A 3 2.47 12.18 10.99
N VAL A 4 1.55 11.63 10.18
CA VAL A 4 1.83 10.48 9.30
C VAL A 4 2.75 10.90 8.15
N TRP A 5 2.48 12.06 7.55
CA TRP A 5 3.36 12.64 6.54
C TRP A 5 4.73 13.00 7.10
N GLU A 6 4.80 13.61 8.28
CA GLU A 6 6.07 13.92 8.94
C GLU A 6 6.89 12.65 9.23
N SER A 7 6.23 11.57 9.64
CA SER A 7 6.86 10.26 9.82
C SER A 7 7.40 9.69 8.50
N TRP A 8 6.65 9.82 7.42
CA TRP A 8 7.09 9.38 6.09
C TRP A 8 8.27 10.20 5.57
N PHE A 9 8.25 11.53 5.71
CA PHE A 9 9.37 12.40 5.35
C PHE A 9 10.62 12.09 6.17
N ALA A 10 10.46 11.79 7.46
CA ALA A 10 11.58 11.39 8.31
C ALA A 10 12.25 10.10 7.82
N LEU A 11 11.49 9.13 7.30
CA LEU A 11 12.04 7.93 6.65
C LEU A 11 12.81 8.26 5.37
N ALA A 12 12.40 9.31 4.66
CA ALA A 12 13.13 9.84 3.50
C ALA A 12 14.33 10.75 3.89
N GLY A 13 14.65 10.87 5.19
CA GLY A 13 15.75 11.71 5.68
C GLY A 13 15.42 13.20 5.76
N VAL A 14 14.16 13.59 5.58
CA VAL A 14 13.69 14.98 5.58
C VAL A 14 12.91 15.25 6.86
N LYS A 15 13.32 16.29 7.61
CA LYS A 15 12.53 16.81 8.73
C LYS A 15 11.86 18.10 8.30
N CYS A 16 10.55 18.06 8.09
CA CYS A 16 9.76 19.23 7.74
C CYS A 16 8.44 19.23 8.53
N ARG A 17 7.87 20.41 8.74
CA ARG A 17 6.47 20.51 9.15
C ARG A 17 5.59 20.40 7.92
N VAL A 18 4.56 19.58 7.99
CA VAL A 18 3.64 19.36 6.88
C VAL A 18 2.35 20.10 7.15
N ASN A 19 1.90 20.91 6.19
CA ASN A 19 0.58 21.52 6.19
C ASN A 19 -0.26 20.89 5.08
N PRO A 20 -1.14 19.92 5.38
CA PRO A 20 -1.98 19.27 4.37
C PRO A 20 -2.94 20.29 3.72
N VAL A 21 -3.08 20.22 2.40
CA VAL A 21 -4.03 21.06 1.65
C VAL A 21 -5.48 20.62 1.93
N ALA A 22 -5.69 19.33 2.21
CA ALA A 22 -6.96 18.75 2.61
C ALA A 22 -6.76 17.65 3.66
N SER A 23 -7.78 17.40 4.45
CA SER A 23 -7.83 16.27 5.39
C SER A 23 -9.15 15.55 5.23
N PHE A 24 -9.08 14.22 5.17
CA PHE A 24 -10.24 13.36 5.00
C PHE A 24 -10.34 12.41 6.19
N ASN A 25 -11.56 12.10 6.62
CA ASN A 25 -11.83 11.08 7.62
C ASN A 25 -12.11 9.69 7.00
N ASP A 26 -12.22 9.63 5.67
CA ASP A 26 -12.45 8.42 4.90
C ASP A 26 -11.36 8.25 3.84
N ALA A 27 -10.79 7.05 3.78
CA ALA A 27 -9.70 6.75 2.85
C ALA A 27 -10.19 6.69 1.39
N GLY A 28 -11.43 6.27 1.15
CA GLY A 28 -12.02 6.26 -0.19
C GLY A 28 -12.16 7.68 -0.75
N LEU A 29 -12.68 8.61 0.04
CA LEU A 29 -12.77 10.03 -0.35
C LEU A 29 -11.40 10.65 -0.62
N MET A 30 -10.41 10.36 0.24
CA MET A 30 -9.03 10.81 0.04
C MET A 30 -8.45 10.28 -1.29
N LEU A 31 -8.69 9.00 -1.60
CA LEU A 31 -8.21 8.39 -2.84
C LEU A 31 -8.92 8.92 -4.08
N GLN A 32 -10.23 9.15 -4.01
CA GLN A 32 -10.97 9.80 -5.09
C GLN A 32 -10.45 11.20 -5.38
N ALA A 33 -10.13 11.98 -4.34
CA ALA A 33 -9.50 13.29 -4.50
C ALA A 33 -8.13 13.18 -5.20
N ALA A 34 -7.31 12.20 -4.82
CA ALA A 34 -6.02 11.96 -5.46
C ALA A 34 -6.17 11.51 -6.93
N GLU A 35 -7.17 10.67 -7.25
CA GLU A 35 -7.49 10.26 -8.63
C GLU A 35 -7.98 11.44 -9.50
N GLN A 36 -8.47 12.52 -8.89
CA GLN A 36 -8.95 13.74 -9.54
C GLN A 36 -7.92 14.87 -9.55
N ASP A 37 -6.64 14.55 -9.35
CA ASP A 37 -5.52 15.50 -9.38
C ASP A 37 -5.55 16.58 -8.28
N LEU A 38 -6.27 16.39 -7.16
CA LEU A 38 -6.26 17.35 -6.05
C LEU A 38 -4.94 17.34 -5.25
N GLY A 39 -4.11 16.31 -5.40
CA GLY A 39 -2.80 16.23 -4.75
C GLY A 39 -2.29 14.81 -4.52
N LEU A 40 -1.38 14.69 -3.55
CA LEU A 40 -0.74 13.42 -3.18
C LEU A 40 -1.38 12.83 -1.92
N ALA A 41 -1.44 11.51 -1.87
CA ALA A 41 -1.97 10.77 -0.72
C ALA A 41 -0.98 9.73 -0.21
N LEU A 42 -0.86 9.62 1.11
CA LEU A 42 -0.31 8.42 1.75
C LEU A 42 -1.46 7.44 1.99
N ALA A 43 -1.40 6.29 1.32
CA ALA A 43 -2.45 5.30 1.38
C ALA A 43 -1.88 3.90 1.59
N ARG A 44 -2.74 2.98 2.03
CA ARG A 44 -2.40 1.56 2.12
C ARG A 44 -2.43 0.97 0.72
N GLU A 45 -1.37 0.26 0.34
CA GLU A 45 -1.26 -0.31 -1.01
C GLU A 45 -2.46 -1.18 -1.39
N LEU A 46 -3.01 -1.93 -0.43
CA LEU A 46 -4.20 -2.75 -0.65
C LEU A 46 -5.43 -1.93 -1.11
N LEU A 47 -5.61 -0.71 -0.58
CA LEU A 47 -6.76 0.14 -0.94
C LEU A 47 -6.60 0.81 -2.30
N VAL A 48 -5.36 0.96 -2.77
CA VAL A 48 -5.05 1.56 -4.07
C VAL A 48 -4.73 0.54 -5.14
N ALA A 49 -4.75 -0.77 -4.83
CA ALA A 49 -4.30 -1.82 -5.74
C ALA A 49 -5.01 -1.78 -7.10
N ASP A 50 -6.34 -1.63 -7.11
CA ASP A 50 -7.12 -1.51 -8.34
C ASP A 50 -6.80 -0.21 -9.10
N ALA A 51 -6.74 0.93 -8.41
CA ALA A 51 -6.40 2.22 -9.03
C ALA A 51 -4.99 2.22 -9.65
N LEU A 52 -4.04 1.53 -9.01
CA LEU A 52 -2.70 1.31 -9.51
C LEU A 52 -2.68 0.36 -10.71
N ARG A 53 -3.48 -0.71 -10.68
CA ARG A 53 -3.61 -1.67 -11.79
C ARG A 53 -4.21 -1.00 -13.03
N ASP A 54 -5.24 -0.19 -12.82
CA ASP A 54 -5.99 0.48 -13.88
C ASP A 54 -5.27 1.75 -14.38
N GLY A 55 -4.14 2.13 -13.76
CA GLY A 55 -3.36 3.31 -14.13
C GLY A 55 -3.98 4.66 -13.74
N ARG A 56 -5.02 4.65 -12.88
CA ARG A 56 -5.63 5.87 -12.33
C ARG A 56 -4.74 6.55 -11.29
N LEU A 57 -3.92 5.76 -10.59
CA LEU A 57 -2.91 6.26 -9.66
C LEU A 57 -1.55 5.66 -10.01
N MET A 58 -0.48 6.36 -9.62
CA MET A 58 0.89 5.86 -9.68
C MET A 58 1.59 6.01 -8.34
N ARG A 59 2.50 5.07 -8.02
CA ARG A 59 3.35 5.16 -6.84
C ARG A 59 4.49 6.15 -7.09
N LEU A 60 4.63 7.15 -6.23
CA LEU A 60 5.64 8.20 -6.37
C LEU A 60 6.97 7.90 -5.69
N SER A 61 7.01 6.98 -4.71
CA SER A 61 8.22 6.71 -3.94
C SER A 61 8.22 5.27 -3.41
N PRO A 62 9.40 4.62 -3.33
CA PRO A 62 9.55 3.31 -2.71
C PRO A 62 9.48 3.35 -1.17
N VAL A 63 9.57 4.53 -0.55
CA VAL A 63 9.51 4.68 0.91
C VAL A 63 8.11 4.33 1.42
N ALA A 64 8.04 3.43 2.39
CA ALA A 64 6.80 3.02 3.03
C ALA A 64 6.97 3.03 4.57
N LEU A 65 5.91 3.44 5.27
CA LEU A 65 5.84 3.32 6.73
C LEU A 65 5.77 1.84 7.12
N SER A 66 6.39 1.46 8.24
CA SER A 66 6.33 0.07 8.71
C SER A 66 4.92 -0.31 9.17
N LYS A 67 4.63 -1.62 9.25
CA LYS A 67 3.33 -2.12 9.72
C LYS A 67 3.00 -1.64 11.14
N ASP A 68 4.00 -1.39 11.97
CA ASP A 68 3.83 -0.91 13.35
C ASP A 68 3.47 0.59 13.40
N GLN A 69 3.80 1.32 12.34
CA GLN A 69 3.48 2.74 12.14
C GLN A 69 2.18 2.92 11.34
N ALA A 70 1.65 1.85 10.76
CA ALA A 70 0.40 1.83 10.02
C ALA A 70 -0.73 1.25 10.86
N TYR A 71 -1.92 1.83 10.77
CA TYR A 71 -3.12 1.29 11.42
C TYR A 71 -3.42 -0.15 10.93
N ALA A 72 -3.66 -1.09 11.85
CA ALA A 72 -4.01 -2.47 11.49
C ALA A 72 -5.44 -2.57 10.89
N LEU A 73 -5.69 -3.56 10.02
CA LEU A 73 -7.05 -3.99 9.64
C LEU A 73 -7.48 -5.15 10.54
N TRP A 74 -8.69 -5.07 11.07
CA TRP A 74 -9.24 -6.09 11.96
C TRP A 74 -10.46 -6.74 11.32
N PHE A 75 -10.48 -8.08 11.32
CA PHE A 75 -11.67 -8.85 10.96
C PHE A 75 -12.44 -9.19 12.24
N ALA A 76 -13.44 -8.37 12.57
CA ALA A 76 -14.20 -8.45 13.82
C ALA A 76 -15.53 -9.18 13.64
N TYR A 77 -15.88 -10.04 14.61
CA TYR A 77 -17.15 -10.77 14.64
C TYR A 77 -17.50 -11.17 16.09
N PRO A 78 -18.80 -11.36 16.43
CA PRO A 78 -19.22 -11.90 17.72
C PRO A 78 -18.60 -13.26 18.01
N THR A 79 -18.12 -13.48 19.24
CA THR A 79 -17.43 -14.71 19.64
C THR A 79 -18.25 -15.98 19.39
N GLY A 80 -19.57 -15.92 19.57
CA GLY A 80 -20.48 -17.04 19.31
C GLY A 80 -20.56 -17.47 17.84
N LEU A 81 -20.13 -16.63 16.89
CA LEU A 81 -20.10 -16.96 15.47
C LEU A 81 -18.80 -17.61 15.02
N ARG A 82 -17.81 -17.75 15.91
CA ARG A 82 -16.46 -18.25 15.57
C ARG A 82 -16.49 -19.58 14.80
N ASP A 83 -17.37 -20.49 15.19
CA ASP A 83 -17.50 -21.82 14.59
C ASP A 83 -18.63 -21.94 13.56
N TRP A 84 -19.23 -20.81 13.16
CA TRP A 84 -20.23 -20.79 12.11
C TRP A 84 -19.57 -21.05 10.74
N PRO A 85 -19.97 -22.11 10.00
CA PRO A 85 -19.28 -22.50 8.76
C PRO A 85 -19.18 -21.38 7.69
N PRO A 86 -20.23 -20.56 7.45
CA PRO A 86 -20.14 -19.42 6.53
C PRO A 86 -19.09 -18.37 6.94
N LEU A 87 -18.96 -18.06 8.24
CA LEU A 87 -17.94 -17.12 8.71
C LEU A 87 -16.52 -17.66 8.45
N ARG A 88 -16.29 -18.96 8.71
CA ARG A 88 -15.00 -19.59 8.41
C ARG A 88 -14.69 -19.58 6.92
N ALA A 89 -15.69 -19.86 6.08
CA ALA A 89 -15.54 -19.81 4.63
C ALA A 89 -15.17 -18.39 4.16
N LEU A 90 -15.89 -17.36 4.64
CA LEU A 90 -15.59 -15.96 4.34
C LEU A 90 -14.19 -15.57 4.80
N ARG A 91 -13.82 -15.91 6.04
CA ARG A 91 -12.48 -15.62 6.58
C ARG A 91 -11.39 -16.27 5.75
N LYS A 92 -11.57 -17.53 5.35
CA LYS A 92 -10.61 -18.23 4.50
C LYS A 92 -10.48 -17.54 3.16
N TRP A 93 -11.60 -17.29 2.48
CA TRP A 93 -11.61 -16.60 1.19
C TRP A 93 -10.93 -15.23 1.27
N LEU A 94 -11.23 -14.44 2.31
CA LEU A 94 -10.63 -13.12 2.50
C LEU A 94 -9.09 -13.20 2.64
N LEU A 95 -8.58 -14.17 3.39
CA LEU A 95 -7.14 -14.40 3.50
C LEU A 95 -6.53 -14.81 2.16
N ASP A 96 -7.19 -15.70 1.41
CA ASP A 96 -6.74 -16.11 0.07
C ASP A 96 -6.71 -14.93 -0.93
N GLU A 97 -7.66 -13.99 -0.86
CA GLU A 97 -7.68 -12.77 -1.68
C GLU A 97 -6.57 -11.78 -1.26
N LEU A 98 -6.34 -11.63 0.05
CA LEU A 98 -5.25 -10.78 0.56
C LEU A 98 -3.88 -11.29 0.09
N GLU A 99 -3.64 -12.61 0.15
CA GLU A 99 -2.40 -13.21 -0.35
C GLU A 99 -2.21 -12.99 -1.86
N ARG A 100 -3.29 -13.11 -2.64
CA ARG A 100 -3.27 -12.81 -4.09
C ARG A 100 -2.92 -11.35 -4.37
N SER A 101 -3.53 -10.45 -3.61
CA SER A 101 -3.33 -9.01 -3.75
C SER A 101 -1.90 -8.60 -3.35
N GLU A 102 -1.38 -9.12 -2.23
CA GLU A 102 0.00 -8.90 -1.80
C GLU A 102 1.02 -9.44 -2.80
N ARG A 103 0.76 -10.62 -3.38
CA ARG A 103 1.63 -11.20 -4.41
C ARG A 103 1.73 -10.29 -5.64
N TRP A 104 0.58 -9.83 -6.14
CA TRP A 104 0.55 -8.92 -7.29
C TRP A 104 1.31 -7.62 -7.02
N LEU A 105 1.12 -7.02 -5.83
CA LEU A 105 1.84 -5.82 -5.42
C LEU A 105 3.36 -6.04 -5.39
N ARG A 106 3.83 -7.17 -4.83
CA ARG A 106 5.26 -7.53 -4.81
C ARG A 106 5.84 -7.74 -6.19
N GLU A 107 5.12 -8.43 -7.08
CA GLU A 107 5.55 -8.69 -8.45
C GLU A 107 5.68 -7.38 -9.24
N ARG A 108 4.76 -6.44 -9.03
CA ARG A 108 4.82 -5.10 -9.62
C ARG A 108 6.03 -4.31 -9.12
N ASP A 109 6.25 -4.30 -7.80
CA ASP A 109 7.34 -3.53 -7.18
C ASP A 109 8.73 -4.12 -7.51
N ALA A 110 8.81 -5.41 -7.84
CA ALA A 110 10.06 -6.07 -8.20
C ALA A 110 10.70 -5.55 -9.52
N GLY A 111 9.92 -4.88 -10.39
CA GLY A 111 10.38 -4.40 -11.70
C GLY A 111 10.92 -5.52 -12.62
N PRO A 112 11.28 -5.24 -13.89
CA PRO A 112 12.01 -6.20 -14.68
C PRO A 112 13.39 -6.40 -14.05
N ALA A 113 13.73 -7.65 -13.71
CA ALA A 113 15.04 -8.01 -13.19
C ALA A 113 16.14 -7.41 -14.07
N ALA A 114 16.98 -6.54 -13.50
CA ALA A 114 18.08 -5.91 -14.21
C ALA A 114 18.89 -6.97 -14.97
N PRO A 115 19.26 -6.75 -16.25
CA PRO A 115 19.96 -7.75 -17.02
C PRO A 115 21.27 -8.10 -16.30
N LYS A 116 21.44 -9.39 -15.97
CA LYS A 116 22.67 -9.91 -15.37
C LYS A 116 23.84 -9.49 -16.27
N LYS A 117 24.69 -8.58 -15.77
CA LYS A 117 25.89 -8.14 -16.50
C LYS A 117 26.69 -9.39 -16.89
N ARG A 118 26.75 -9.68 -18.19
CA ARG A 118 27.63 -10.73 -18.72
C ARG A 118 29.07 -10.38 -18.30
N PRO A 119 29.84 -11.34 -17.75
CA PRO A 119 31.23 -11.07 -17.42
C PRO A 119 31.97 -10.66 -18.69
N ARG A 120 32.63 -9.51 -18.63
CA ARG A 120 33.42 -8.94 -19.72
C ARG A 120 34.60 -9.90 -19.95
N ALA A 121 34.58 -10.62 -21.06
CA ALA A 121 35.68 -11.49 -21.45
C ALA A 121 36.96 -10.66 -21.50
N ALA A 122 37.96 -11.06 -20.72
CA ALA A 122 39.28 -10.45 -20.74
C ALA A 122 39.96 -10.82 -22.05
N SER A 123 40.12 -9.84 -22.95
CA SER A 123 40.95 -9.97 -24.14
C SER A 123 42.42 -10.09 -23.71
N ARG A 124 43.08 -11.16 -24.15
CA ARG A 124 44.53 -11.30 -24.20
C ARG A 124 45.07 -10.74 -25.50
#